data_AF-A0A957SPE3-F1
#
_entry.id   AF-A0A957SPE3-F1
#
_cell.length_a   1.000
_cell.length_b   1.000
_cell.length_c   1.000
_cell.angle_alpha   90.00
_cell.angle_beta   90.00
_cell.angle_gamma   90.00
#
_symmetry.space_group_name_H-M   'P 1'
#
loop_
_entity.id
_entity.type
_entity.pdbx_description
1 polymer ?
#
loop_
_entity_poly.entity_id
_entity_poly.type
_entity_poly.pdbx_seq_one_letter_code
_entity_poly.pdbx_strand_id
1 'polypeptide(L)' 'AFHRAQAEMLIKELPFEVVAALTLDVATSLAQKHDAGLVTMTDELIDRVVDASWEAIRR' A
#
# COMPACT_ATOMS: atom_id res chain seq x y z
N ALA A 1 6.39 13.12 0.80
CA ALA A 1 5.71 12.44 -0.33
C ALA A 1 4.18 12.50 -0.17
N PHE A 2 3.58 11.90 0.87
CA PHE A 2 2.12 11.86 1.06
C PHE A 2 1.42 13.23 1.20
N HIS A 3 1.95 14.15 2.03
CA HIS A 3 1.37 15.49 2.14
C HIS A 3 1.37 16.27 0.82
N ARG A 4 2.32 15.99 -0.07
CA ARG A 4 2.36 16.57 -1.42
C ARG A 4 1.30 15.96 -2.32
N ALA A 5 1.13 14.64 -2.30
CA ALA A 5 0.08 13.96 -3.06
C ALA A 5 -1.34 14.37 -2.60
N GLN A 6 -1.54 14.63 -1.31
CA GLN A 6 -2.79 15.21 -0.80
C GLN A 6 -2.99 16.64 -1.29
N ALA A 7 -1.96 17.49 -1.21
CA ALA A 7 -2.02 18.87 -1.71
C ALA A 7 -2.28 18.95 -3.22
N GLU A 8 -1.82 17.96 -3.99
CA GLU A 8 -2.05 17.81 -5.43
C GLU A 8 -3.38 17.07 -5.75
N MET A 9 -4.20 16.77 -4.73
CA MET A 9 -5.49 16.05 -4.83
C MET A 9 -5.41 14.66 -5.50
N LEU A 10 -4.25 14.01 -5.47
CA LEU A 10 -4.02 12.70 -6.07
C LEU A 10 -4.58 11.55 -5.21
N ILE A 11 -4.71 11.77 -3.90
CA ILE A 11 -5.18 10.78 -2.94
C ILE A 11 -6.28 11.36 -2.05
N LYS A 12 -7.14 10.48 -1.53
CA LYS A 12 -8.25 10.80 -0.63
C LYS A 12 -7.77 11.59 0.59
N GLU A 13 -8.64 12.47 1.10
CA GLU A 13 -8.41 13.18 2.36
C GLU A 13 -8.65 12.23 3.54
N LEU A 14 -7.66 11.39 3.81
CA LEU A 14 -7.64 10.45 4.92
C LEU A 14 -6.56 10.87 5.92
N PRO A 15 -6.73 10.55 7.22
CA PRO A 15 -5.65 10.66 8.19
C PRO A 15 -4.41 9.88 7.72
N PHE A 16 -3.22 10.39 8.04
CA PHE A 16 -1.97 9.80 7.57
C PHE A 16 -1.83 8.33 8.00
N GLU A 17 -2.28 8.00 9.21
CA GLU A 17 -2.26 6.66 9.78
C GLU A 17 -3.10 5.69 8.94
N VAL A 18 -4.24 6.17 8.40
CA VAL A 18 -5.10 5.35 7.52
C VAL A 18 -4.41 5.13 6.17
N VAL A 19 -3.75 6.15 5.62
CA VAL A 19 -2.98 6.00 4.38
C VAL A 19 -1.82 5.03 4.55
N ALA A 20 -1.11 5.11 5.69
CA ALA A 20 -0.02 4.19 6.03
C ALA A 20 -0.53 2.75 6.19
N ALA A 21 -1.66 2.56 6.89
CA ALA A 21 -2.27 1.24 7.06
C ALA A 21 -2.68 0.60 5.73
N LEU A 22 -3.18 1.41 4.78
CA LEU A 22 -3.60 0.94 3.46
C LEU A 22 -2.46 0.73 2.47
N THR A 23 -1.21 1.07 2.83
CA THR A 23 -0.04 0.96 1.95
C THR A 23 1.13 0.25 2.63
N LEU A 24 1.84 0.95 3.52
CA LEU A 24 3.06 0.49 4.20
C LEU A 24 2.81 -0.74 5.07
N ASP A 25 1.72 -0.77 5.82
CA ASP A 25 1.43 -1.90 6.70
C ASP A 25 1.06 -3.15 5.90
N VAL A 26 0.37 -2.98 4.77
CA VAL A 26 0.09 -4.07 3.82
C VAL A 26 1.39 -4.66 3.27
N ALA A 27 2.29 -3.81 2.78
CA ALA A 27 3.58 -4.25 2.24
C ALA A 27 4.41 -4.97 3.31
N THR A 28 4.47 -4.41 4.52
CA THR A 28 5.21 -4.98 5.65
C THR A 28 4.63 -6.34 6.06
N SER A 29 3.31 -6.47 6.17
CA SER A 29 2.64 -7.72 6.53
C SER A 29 2.87 -8.81 5.48
N LEU A 30 2.82 -8.46 4.20
CA LEU A 30 3.06 -9.42 3.12
C LEU A 30 4.53 -9.87 3.05
N ALA A 31 5.48 -8.96 3.27
CA ALA A 31 6.90 -9.31 3.37
C ALA A 31 7.15 -10.29 4.53
N GLN A 32 6.55 -10.05 5.70
CA GLN A 32 6.65 -10.97 6.85
C GLN A 32 6.03 -12.34 6.56
N LYS A 33 4.87 -12.38 5.89
CA LYS A 33 4.23 -13.64 5.48
C LYS A 33 5.06 -14.38 4.44
N HIS A 34 5.78 -13.66 3.59
CA HIS A 34 6.69 -14.26 2.63
C HIS A 34 7.90 -14.91 3.28
N ASP A 35 8.56 -14.18 4.17
CA ASP A 35 9.69 -14.68 4.96
C ASP A 35 9.29 -15.91 5.80
N ALA A 36 8.09 -15.91 6.37
CA ALA A 36 7.53 -17.05 7.12
C ALA A 36 7.10 -18.25 6.23
N GLY A 37 7.23 -18.17 4.90
CA GLY A 37 6.81 -19.22 3.97
C GLY A 37 5.28 -19.40 3.85
N LEU A 38 4.49 -18.44 4.32
CA LEU A 38 3.02 -18.48 4.30
C LEU A 38 2.44 -17.99 2.96
N VAL A 39 3.19 -17.12 2.25
CA VAL A 39 2.81 -16.57 0.94
C VAL A 39 4.06 -16.51 0.05
N THR A 40 3.94 -16.87 -1.22
CA THR A 40 5.00 -16.59 -2.19
C THR A 40 4.70 -15.26 -2.87
N MET A 41 5.50 -14.23 -2.60
CA MET A 41 5.39 -12.93 -3.27
C MET A 41 6.08 -13.00 -4.63
N THR A 42 5.33 -13.46 -5.64
CA THR A 42 5.77 -13.38 -7.04
C THR A 42 5.73 -11.94 -7.54
N ASP A 43 6.48 -11.62 -8.60
CA ASP A 43 6.45 -10.30 -9.23
C ASP A 43 5.02 -9.87 -9.60
N GLU A 44 4.23 -10.79 -10.17
CA GLU A 44 2.81 -10.53 -10.49
C GLU A 44 1.98 -10.20 -9.25
N LEU A 45 2.20 -10.88 -8.12
CA LEU A 45 1.47 -10.58 -6.89
C LEU A 45 1.91 -9.24 -6.29
N ILE A 46 3.19 -8.91 -6.38
CA ILE A 46 3.73 -7.61 -5.95
C ILE A 46 3.04 -6.49 -6.74
N ASP A 47 3.00 -6.58 -8.07
CA ASP A 47 2.37 -5.57 -8.92
C ASP A 47 0.89 -5.39 -8.57
N ARG A 48 0.15 -6.50 -8.39
CA ARG A 48 -1.26 -6.45 -7.99
C ARG A 48 -1.48 -5.82 -6.61
N VAL A 49 -0.58 -6.05 -5.67
CA VAL A 49 -0.65 -5.46 -4.32
C VAL A 49 -0.36 -3.97 -4.38
N VAL A 50 0.60 -3.55 -5.19
CA VAL A 50 0.91 -2.13 -5.42
C VAL A 50 -0.30 -1.42 -6.01
N ASP A 51 -0.90 -1.98 -7.06
CA ASP A 51 -2.09 -1.43 -7.69
C ASP A 51 -3.28 -1.34 -6.71
N ALA A 52 -3.53 -2.41 -5.95
CA ALA A 52 -4.61 -2.41 -4.97
C ALA A 52 -4.39 -1.39 -3.84
N SER A 53 -3.15 -1.28 -3.35
CA SER A 53 -2.79 -0.31 -2.30
C SER A 53 -2.89 1.12 -2.80
N TRP A 54 -2.54 1.36 -4.06
CA TRP A 54 -2.73 2.65 -4.71
C TRP A 54 -4.21 2.96 -4.90
N GLU A 55 -5.00 2.01 -5.40
CA GLU A 55 -6.45 2.16 -5.57
C GLU A 55 -7.19 2.43 -4.26
N ALA A 56 -6.72 1.86 -3.15
CA ALA A 56 -7.28 2.12 -1.84
C ALA A 56 -7.21 3.59 -1.44
N ILE A 57 -6.18 4.33 -1.88
CA ILE A 57 -5.95 5.72 -1.47
C ILE A 57 -6.16 6.74 -2.58
N ARG A 58 -6.13 6.36 -3.87
CA ARG A 58 -6.29 7.28 -5.00
C ARG A 58 -7.70 7.88 -5.07
N ARG A 59 -7.81 9.12 -5.56
CA ARG A 59 -9.10 9.78 -5.81
C ARG A 59 -9.72 9.39 -7.13
#